data_AF-A0A971NQB0-F1
#
_entry.id   AF-A0A971NQB0-F1
#
_cell.length_a   1.000
_cell.length_b   1.000
_cell.length_c   1.000
_cell.angle_alpha   90.00
_cell.angle_beta   90.00
_cell.angle_gamma   90.00
#
_symmetry.space_group_name_H-M   'P 1'
#
loop_
_entity.id
_entity.type
_entity.pdbx_description
1 polymer ?
#
loop_
_entity_poly.entity_id
_entity_poly.type
_entity_poly.pdbx_seq_one_letter_code
_entity_poly.pdbx_strand_id
1 'polypeptide(L)'
;MSLFDNLFGKKKGSKEIRACESALEKRPDDPVLLKKLGDLYLKADRNEDASDIYVRLGDTYSSRGFYPKAIALYKQAIKINPGWEKPHEKLAELYKVQGFSREAATQYVRLSEILERHGESDTAISYMQKAAELDPAHTSVNKKVQSFDVREKGMMDPLPKSAAQPDVRATDFYDLNNELGKEIEDLNIDSSSENLVDETGVESIFKAIEASAVDEGKDDPLFLYNMGLAYRETGLLDEAIESFNKVIASGEKLFDAYTMLGITYRERGMFKESLISLKEGACLEEASNNMKVGILYEIAQTYKAMGDNASALSIFRDIQKEHKDFKDVEVEIVRLAGGG
;
A
#
# COMPACT_ATOMS: atom_id res chain seq x y z
N MET A 1 -32.03 -42.41 11.82
CA MET A 1 -30.65 -42.52 11.31
C MET A 1 -30.73 -42.47 9.80
N SER A 2 -30.27 -41.37 9.21
CA SER A 2 -30.18 -41.25 7.74
C SER A 2 -28.71 -41.37 7.36
N LEU A 3 -28.39 -41.60 6.08
CA LEU A 3 -27.07 -41.70 5.45
C LEU A 3 -26.23 -40.39 5.57
N PHE A 4 -26.24 -39.79 6.76
CA PHE A 4 -25.83 -38.45 7.16
C PHE A 4 -24.33 -38.35 7.54
N ASP A 5 -23.59 -39.45 7.44
CA ASP A 5 -22.21 -39.56 7.94
C ASP A 5 -21.17 -39.97 6.86
N ASN A 6 -21.54 -39.99 5.58
CA ASN A 6 -20.59 -40.16 4.48
C ASN A 6 -20.00 -38.81 4.03
N LEU A 7 -18.69 -38.54 4.00
CA LEU A 7 -17.52 -39.28 4.44
C LEU A 7 -16.35 -38.25 4.35
N PHE A 8 -15.78 -37.84 5.50
CA PHE A 8 -14.42 -37.30 5.70
C PHE A 8 -13.86 -36.14 4.84
N GLY A 9 -14.51 -34.96 4.90
CA GLY A 9 -13.88 -33.67 4.53
C GLY A 9 -14.40 -32.48 5.32
N LYS A 10 -15.72 -32.41 5.53
CA LYS A 10 -16.40 -31.27 6.19
C LYS A 10 -16.26 -31.21 7.73
N LYS A 11 -16.01 -32.33 8.43
CA LYS A 11 -15.87 -32.37 9.91
C LYS A 11 -14.53 -31.81 10.43
N LYS A 12 -13.47 -31.81 9.61
CA LYS A 12 -12.14 -31.34 10.02
C LYS A 12 -11.97 -29.82 9.80
N GLY A 13 -12.38 -29.34 8.62
CA GLY A 13 -12.42 -27.90 8.31
C GLY A 13 -13.27 -27.11 9.32
N SER A 14 -14.43 -27.63 9.73
CA SER A 14 -15.28 -26.96 10.72
C SER A 14 -14.68 -26.88 12.14
N LYS A 15 -13.82 -27.83 12.55
CA LYS A 15 -13.14 -27.78 13.86
C LYS A 15 -11.97 -26.79 13.84
N GLU A 16 -11.20 -26.79 12.76
CA GLU A 16 -10.05 -25.88 12.57
C GLU A 16 -10.50 -24.43 12.39
N ILE A 17 -11.60 -24.21 11.65
CA ILE A 17 -12.27 -22.91 11.54
C ILE A 17 -12.66 -22.39 12.92
N ARG A 18 -13.41 -23.18 13.71
CA ARG A 18 -13.84 -22.79 15.08
C ARG A 18 -12.66 -22.48 16.00
N ALA A 19 -11.57 -23.24 15.89
CA ALA A 19 -10.37 -22.98 16.67
C ALA A 19 -9.70 -21.66 16.29
N CYS A 20 -9.66 -21.32 14.99
CA CYS A 20 -9.13 -20.04 14.52
C CYS A 20 -10.06 -18.88 14.91
N GLU A 21 -11.38 -19.03 14.76
CA GLU A 21 -12.38 -18.05 15.19
C GLU A 21 -12.22 -17.72 16.69
N SER A 22 -12.16 -18.73 17.56
CA SER A 22 -11.95 -18.53 19.00
C SER A 22 -10.57 -17.94 19.34
N ALA A 23 -9.53 -18.25 18.55
CA ALA A 23 -8.22 -17.63 18.72
C ALA A 23 -8.24 -16.14 18.34
N LEU A 24 -9.00 -15.77 17.31
CA LEU A 24 -9.20 -14.40 16.86
C LEU A 24 -10.07 -13.59 17.83
N GLU A 25 -10.97 -14.20 18.59
CA GLU A 25 -11.68 -13.50 19.69
C GLU A 25 -10.70 -12.87 20.70
N LYS A 26 -9.55 -13.51 20.91
CA LYS A 26 -8.49 -13.03 21.82
C LYS A 26 -7.46 -12.14 21.12
N ARG A 27 -7.28 -12.32 19.82
CA ARG A 27 -6.27 -11.64 18.99
C ARG A 27 -6.90 -11.24 17.65
N PRO A 28 -7.74 -10.20 17.61
CA PRO A 28 -8.62 -9.90 16.47
C PRO A 28 -7.88 -9.53 15.19
N ASP A 29 -6.67 -8.98 15.32
CA ASP A 29 -5.85 -8.45 14.22
C ASP A 29 -4.54 -9.24 14.03
N ASP A 30 -4.52 -10.52 14.46
CA ASP A 30 -3.38 -11.41 14.25
C ASP A 30 -3.35 -11.85 12.77
N PRO A 31 -2.36 -11.38 11.98
CA PRO A 31 -2.34 -11.61 10.54
C PRO A 31 -2.15 -13.08 10.18
N VAL A 32 -1.48 -13.87 11.04
CA VAL A 32 -1.26 -15.30 10.80
C VAL A 32 -2.57 -16.06 10.97
N LEU A 33 -3.33 -15.72 12.01
CA LEU A 33 -4.65 -16.33 12.24
C LEU A 33 -5.68 -15.91 11.20
N LEU A 34 -5.68 -14.64 10.80
CA LEU A 34 -6.55 -14.14 9.74
C LEU A 34 -6.26 -14.83 8.41
N LYS A 35 -4.99 -14.88 7.97
CA LYS A 35 -4.61 -15.61 6.74
C LYS A 35 -5.09 -17.05 6.77
N LYS A 36 -4.78 -17.76 7.87
CA LYS A 36 -5.19 -19.16 8.04
C LYS A 36 -6.71 -19.34 8.00
N LEU A 37 -7.48 -18.44 8.62
CA LEU A 37 -8.93 -18.52 8.61
C LEU A 37 -9.51 -18.25 7.21
N GLY A 38 -8.97 -17.25 6.49
CA GLY A 38 -9.36 -16.95 5.11
C GLY A 38 -9.14 -18.15 4.18
N ASP A 39 -7.97 -18.76 4.24
CA ASP A 39 -7.64 -19.97 3.46
C ASP A 39 -8.57 -21.15 3.82
N LEU A 40 -8.92 -21.31 5.09
CA LEU A 40 -9.85 -22.34 5.55
C LEU A 40 -11.28 -22.08 5.03
N TYR A 41 -11.73 -20.83 4.98
CA TYR A 41 -13.02 -20.47 4.40
C TYR A 41 -13.06 -20.71 2.89
N LEU A 42 -11.99 -20.40 2.15
CA LEU A 42 -11.88 -20.74 0.72
C LEU A 42 -11.96 -22.25 0.49
N LYS A 43 -11.20 -23.04 1.27
CA LYS A 43 -11.25 -24.51 1.19
C LYS A 43 -12.63 -25.08 1.54
N ALA A 44 -13.43 -24.32 2.30
CA ALA A 44 -14.80 -24.68 2.65
C ALA A 44 -15.86 -24.11 1.70
N ASP A 45 -15.47 -23.45 0.61
CA ASP A 45 -16.34 -22.75 -0.35
C ASP A 45 -17.24 -21.68 0.29
N ARG A 46 -16.74 -21.08 1.38
CA ARG A 46 -17.38 -19.97 2.10
C ARG A 46 -16.80 -18.65 1.59
N ASN A 47 -17.09 -18.31 0.33
CA ASN A 47 -16.43 -17.20 -0.37
C ASN A 47 -16.74 -15.82 0.23
N GLU A 48 -17.96 -15.59 0.72
CA GLU A 48 -18.32 -14.35 1.43
C GLU A 48 -17.48 -14.17 2.70
N ASP A 49 -17.42 -15.21 3.55
CA ASP A 49 -16.64 -15.18 4.79
C ASP A 49 -15.13 -15.06 4.51
N ALA A 50 -14.62 -15.78 3.51
CA ALA A 50 -13.23 -15.70 3.11
C ALA A 50 -12.87 -14.27 2.69
N SER A 51 -13.70 -13.66 1.85
CA SER A 51 -13.50 -12.30 1.39
C SER A 51 -13.45 -11.31 2.56
N ASP A 52 -14.36 -11.44 3.55
CA ASP A 52 -14.31 -10.59 4.76
C ASP A 52 -13.03 -10.74 5.57
N ILE A 53 -12.53 -11.97 5.71
CA ILE A 53 -11.26 -12.19 6.38
C ILE A 53 -10.07 -11.57 5.62
N TYR A 54 -10.04 -11.65 4.28
CA TYR A 54 -8.98 -11.00 3.50
C TYR A 54 -9.05 -9.47 3.58
N VAL A 55 -10.25 -8.87 3.68
CA VAL A 55 -10.37 -7.44 3.98
C VAL A 55 -9.83 -7.11 5.36
N ARG A 56 -10.16 -7.89 6.39
CA ARG A 56 -9.61 -7.66 7.75
C ARG A 56 -8.09 -7.79 7.79
N LEU A 57 -7.55 -8.75 7.05
CA LEU A 57 -6.11 -8.90 6.89
C LEU A 57 -5.51 -7.70 6.17
N GLY A 58 -6.17 -7.21 5.11
CA GLY A 58 -5.80 -5.99 4.40
C GLY A 58 -5.82 -4.77 5.31
N ASP A 59 -6.85 -4.60 6.13
CA ASP A 59 -6.96 -3.53 7.13
C ASP A 59 -5.81 -3.61 8.16
N THR A 60 -5.47 -4.83 8.61
CA THR A 60 -4.32 -5.06 9.51
C THR A 60 -3.03 -4.55 8.87
N TYR A 61 -2.77 -4.90 7.61
CA TYR A 61 -1.58 -4.44 6.89
C TYR A 61 -1.62 -2.94 6.58
N SER A 62 -2.78 -2.40 6.21
CA SER A 62 -2.98 -0.98 5.94
C SER A 62 -2.71 -0.12 7.18
N SER A 63 -3.17 -0.57 8.36
CA SER A 63 -2.96 0.13 9.64
C SER A 63 -1.48 0.18 10.06
N ARG A 64 -0.69 -0.76 9.55
CA ARG A 64 0.77 -0.85 9.77
C ARG A 64 1.57 -0.23 8.61
N GLY A 65 0.92 0.46 7.67
CA GLY A 65 1.61 1.09 6.53
C GLY A 65 2.05 0.14 5.41
N PHE A 66 1.73 -1.16 5.47
CA PHE A 66 2.00 -2.14 4.41
C PHE A 66 0.99 -1.99 3.27
N TYR A 67 0.94 -0.81 2.64
CA TYR A 67 -0.06 -0.48 1.62
C TYR A 67 -0.04 -1.41 0.40
N PRO A 68 1.13 -1.83 -0.15
CA PRO A 68 1.15 -2.79 -1.24
C PRO A 68 0.50 -4.14 -0.87
N LYS A 69 0.80 -4.67 0.33
CA LYS A 69 0.19 -5.92 0.81
C LYS A 69 -1.31 -5.74 1.06
N ALA A 70 -1.72 -4.62 1.64
CA ALA A 70 -3.14 -4.31 1.85
C ALA A 70 -3.92 -4.25 0.52
N ILE A 71 -3.37 -3.55 -0.48
CA ILE A 71 -3.92 -3.48 -1.85
C ILE A 71 -4.09 -4.89 -2.42
N ALA A 72 -3.05 -5.73 -2.32
CA ALA A 72 -3.08 -7.11 -2.83
C ALA A 72 -4.20 -7.94 -2.18
N LEU A 73 -4.38 -7.80 -0.86
CA LEU A 73 -5.41 -8.52 -0.11
C LEU A 73 -6.82 -8.03 -0.41
N TYR A 74 -7.02 -6.71 -0.61
CA TYR A 74 -8.30 -6.18 -1.07
C TYR A 74 -8.62 -6.66 -2.49
N LYS A 75 -7.62 -6.68 -3.39
CA LYS A 75 -7.77 -7.25 -4.74
C LYS A 75 -8.11 -8.73 -4.70
N GLN A 76 -7.49 -9.50 -3.81
CA GLN A 76 -7.82 -10.91 -3.59
C GLN A 76 -9.26 -11.07 -3.09
N ALA A 77 -9.70 -10.25 -2.14
CA ALA A 77 -11.08 -10.25 -1.65
C ALA A 77 -12.09 -9.99 -2.79
N ILE A 78 -11.80 -9.01 -3.67
CA ILE A 78 -12.60 -8.74 -4.88
C ILE A 78 -12.62 -9.95 -5.82
N LYS A 79 -11.47 -10.60 -6.05
CA LYS A 79 -11.39 -11.80 -6.91
C LYS A 79 -12.26 -12.95 -6.38
N ILE A 80 -12.30 -13.13 -5.06
CA ILE A 80 -13.09 -14.17 -4.39
C ILE A 80 -14.59 -13.84 -4.46
N ASN A 81 -14.95 -12.58 -4.21
CA ASN A 81 -16.33 -12.12 -4.24
C ASN A 81 -16.47 -10.77 -4.98
N PRO A 82 -16.62 -10.79 -6.31
CA PRO A 82 -16.67 -9.56 -7.12
C PRO A 82 -17.91 -8.69 -6.90
N GLY A 83 -18.94 -9.22 -6.24
CA GLY A 83 -20.16 -8.49 -5.91
C GLY A 83 -20.10 -7.81 -4.55
N TRP A 84 -18.99 -7.93 -3.82
CA TRP A 84 -18.89 -7.44 -2.46
C TRP A 84 -18.32 -6.03 -2.38
N GLU A 85 -19.05 -5.15 -1.73
CA GLU A 85 -18.83 -3.70 -1.72
C GLU A 85 -17.58 -3.28 -0.93
N LYS A 86 -17.42 -3.84 0.26
CA LYS A 86 -16.42 -3.44 1.25
C LYS A 86 -14.97 -3.41 0.71
N PRO A 87 -14.45 -4.40 -0.03
CA PRO A 87 -13.08 -4.35 -0.50
C PRO A 87 -12.86 -3.28 -1.59
N HIS A 88 -13.87 -2.96 -2.40
CA HIS A 88 -13.79 -1.84 -3.34
C HIS A 88 -13.70 -0.50 -2.61
N GLU A 89 -14.50 -0.32 -1.56
CA GLU A 89 -14.45 0.88 -0.71
C GLU A 89 -13.06 1.02 -0.06
N LYS A 90 -12.57 -0.04 0.60
CA LYS A 90 -11.26 -0.06 1.25
C LYS A 90 -10.11 0.23 0.29
N LEU A 91 -10.15 -0.35 -0.91
CA LEU A 91 -9.14 -0.12 -1.94
C LEU A 91 -9.20 1.33 -2.47
N ALA A 92 -10.39 1.90 -2.66
CA ALA A 92 -10.57 3.28 -3.08
C ALA A 92 -10.06 4.28 -2.03
N GLU A 93 -10.36 4.05 -0.76
CA GLU A 93 -9.86 4.86 0.36
C GLU A 93 -8.35 4.82 0.45
N LEU A 94 -7.76 3.63 0.34
CA LEU A 94 -6.32 3.45 0.40
C LEU A 94 -5.61 4.12 -0.78
N TYR A 95 -6.13 3.98 -2.01
CA TYR A 95 -5.59 4.69 -3.18
C TYR A 95 -5.68 6.21 -3.02
N LYS A 96 -6.76 6.74 -2.43
CA LYS A 96 -6.89 8.17 -2.14
C LYS A 96 -5.84 8.66 -1.15
N VAL A 97 -5.57 7.91 -0.08
CA VAL A 97 -4.52 8.24 0.90
C VAL A 97 -3.14 8.27 0.23
N GLN A 98 -2.90 7.40 -0.74
CA GLN A 98 -1.66 7.33 -1.50
C GLN A 98 -1.57 8.37 -2.63
N GLY A 99 -2.63 9.13 -2.90
CA GLY A 99 -2.68 10.12 -4.00
C GLY A 99 -2.96 9.53 -5.39
N PHE A 100 -3.31 8.23 -5.47
CA PHE A 100 -3.70 7.55 -6.71
C PHE A 100 -5.18 7.82 -7.04
N SER A 101 -5.49 9.07 -7.42
CA SER A 101 -6.88 9.53 -7.58
C SER A 101 -7.67 8.84 -8.69
N ARG A 102 -7.02 8.44 -9.80
CA ARG A 102 -7.69 7.76 -10.93
C ARG A 102 -8.07 6.33 -10.59
N GLU A 103 -7.19 5.64 -9.88
CA GLU A 103 -7.37 4.29 -9.37
C GLU A 103 -8.47 4.28 -8.29
N ALA A 104 -8.46 5.27 -7.40
CA ALA A 104 -9.54 5.47 -6.44
C ALA A 104 -10.90 5.73 -7.14
N ALA A 105 -10.94 6.61 -8.15
CA ALA A 105 -12.14 6.87 -8.93
C ALA A 105 -12.67 5.59 -9.60
N THR A 106 -11.77 4.79 -10.17
CA THR A 106 -12.09 3.50 -10.79
C THR A 106 -12.79 2.56 -9.82
N GLN A 107 -12.30 2.45 -8.58
CA GLN A 107 -12.92 1.59 -7.56
C GLN A 107 -14.28 2.12 -7.10
N TYR A 108 -14.45 3.44 -6.96
CA TYR A 108 -15.75 4.04 -6.64
C TYR A 108 -16.80 3.83 -7.74
N VAL A 109 -16.40 3.84 -9.02
CA VAL A 109 -17.30 3.48 -10.13
C VAL A 109 -17.78 2.04 -9.99
N ARG A 110 -16.86 1.10 -9.72
CA ARG A 110 -17.23 -0.32 -9.52
C ARG A 110 -18.15 -0.52 -8.32
N LEU A 111 -17.84 0.13 -7.21
CA LEU A 111 -18.70 0.10 -6.02
C LEU A 111 -20.11 0.63 -6.33
N SER A 112 -20.20 1.74 -7.05
CA SER A 112 -21.48 2.30 -7.51
C SER A 112 -22.26 1.32 -8.40
N GLU A 113 -21.61 0.66 -9.35
CA GLU A 113 -22.24 -0.36 -10.21
C GLU A 113 -22.73 -1.60 -9.43
N ILE A 114 -22.03 -1.98 -8.34
CA ILE A 114 -22.47 -3.04 -7.44
C ILE A 114 -23.74 -2.60 -6.69
N LEU A 115 -23.72 -1.42 -6.08
CA LEU A 115 -24.84 -0.86 -5.33
C LEU A 115 -26.08 -0.64 -6.20
N GLU A 116 -25.92 -0.18 -7.45
CA GLU A 116 -27.01 -0.08 -8.43
C GLU A 116 -27.70 -1.44 -8.65
N ARG A 117 -26.92 -2.53 -8.75
CA ARG A 117 -27.46 -3.88 -8.92
C ARG A 117 -28.18 -4.39 -7.67
N HIS A 118 -27.75 -3.95 -6.49
CA HIS A 118 -28.42 -4.26 -5.21
C HIS A 118 -29.66 -3.37 -4.97
N GLY A 119 -29.89 -2.35 -5.82
CA GLY A 119 -31.03 -1.45 -5.74
C GLY A 119 -30.80 -0.23 -4.85
N GLU A 120 -29.59 -0.05 -4.32
CA GLU A 120 -29.21 1.09 -3.49
C GLU A 120 -28.80 2.29 -4.35
N SER A 121 -29.79 2.89 -5.02
CA SER A 121 -29.53 3.92 -6.04
C SER A 121 -28.91 5.20 -5.45
N ASP A 122 -29.32 5.62 -4.25
CA ASP A 122 -28.85 6.89 -3.66
C ASP A 122 -27.37 6.80 -3.22
N THR A 123 -26.97 5.67 -2.62
CA THR A 123 -25.57 5.42 -2.23
C THR A 123 -24.69 5.24 -3.47
N ALA A 124 -25.20 4.56 -4.50
CA ALA A 124 -24.51 4.44 -5.77
C ALA A 124 -24.23 5.80 -6.43
N ILE A 125 -25.20 6.73 -6.40
CA ILE A 125 -25.01 8.10 -6.93
C ILE A 125 -23.92 8.83 -6.14
N SER A 126 -23.92 8.73 -4.80
CA SER A 126 -22.88 9.36 -3.97
C SER A 126 -21.47 8.86 -4.32
N TYR A 127 -21.29 7.55 -4.53
CA TYR A 127 -19.99 7.02 -4.94
C TYR A 127 -19.62 7.42 -6.38
N MET A 128 -20.57 7.51 -7.29
CA MET A 128 -20.32 8.01 -8.64
C MET A 128 -19.89 9.50 -8.63
N GLN A 129 -20.45 10.32 -7.74
CA GLN A 129 -20.03 11.70 -7.52
C GLN A 129 -18.60 11.77 -6.97
N LYS A 130 -18.27 10.95 -5.94
CA LYS A 130 -16.88 10.84 -5.43
C LYS A 130 -15.90 10.46 -6.54
N ALA A 131 -16.28 9.58 -7.46
CA ALA A 131 -15.44 9.21 -8.60
C ALA A 131 -15.22 10.40 -9.56
N ALA A 132 -16.27 11.17 -9.87
CA ALA A 132 -16.19 12.35 -10.71
C ALA A 132 -15.31 13.46 -10.10
N GLU A 133 -15.37 13.65 -8.78
CA GLU A 133 -14.52 14.62 -8.06
C GLU A 133 -13.04 14.25 -8.14
N LEU A 134 -12.72 12.95 -8.07
CA LEU A 134 -11.34 12.45 -8.08
C LEU A 134 -10.74 12.40 -9.48
N ASP A 135 -11.53 12.17 -10.51
CA ASP A 135 -11.10 12.25 -11.91
C ASP A 135 -12.08 13.07 -12.77
N PRO A 136 -11.99 14.42 -12.72
CA PRO A 136 -12.84 15.30 -13.50
C PRO A 136 -12.67 15.16 -15.02
N ALA A 137 -11.60 14.50 -15.49
CA ALA A 137 -11.40 14.24 -16.91
C ALA A 137 -12.20 13.02 -17.41
N HIS A 138 -12.74 12.20 -16.51
CA HIS A 138 -13.45 10.98 -16.86
C HIS A 138 -14.83 11.27 -17.48
N THR A 139 -14.86 11.33 -18.82
CA THR A 139 -16.03 11.77 -19.58
C THR A 139 -17.27 10.90 -19.33
N SER A 140 -17.13 9.58 -19.28
CA SER A 140 -18.26 8.65 -19.07
C SER A 140 -18.89 8.78 -17.68
N VAL A 141 -18.06 8.88 -16.63
CA VAL A 141 -18.49 9.10 -15.24
C VAL A 141 -19.22 10.44 -15.12
N ASN A 142 -18.64 11.52 -15.66
CA ASN A 142 -19.28 12.84 -15.63
C ASN A 142 -20.63 12.88 -16.34
N LYS A 143 -20.76 12.20 -17.50
CA LYS A 143 -22.04 12.08 -18.19
C LYS A 143 -23.07 11.32 -17.34
N LYS A 144 -22.65 10.25 -16.65
CA LYS A 144 -23.53 9.46 -15.77
C LYS A 144 -23.98 10.30 -14.57
N VAL A 145 -23.08 11.03 -13.92
CA VAL A 145 -23.42 11.97 -12.83
C VAL A 145 -24.41 13.05 -13.28
N GLN A 146 -24.15 13.71 -14.42
CA GLN A 146 -25.08 14.72 -14.96
C GLN A 146 -26.47 14.16 -15.23
N SER A 147 -26.58 12.90 -15.67
CA SER A 147 -27.88 12.26 -15.87
C SER A 147 -28.66 12.02 -14.57
N PHE A 148 -27.95 11.80 -13.45
CA PHE A 148 -28.56 11.70 -12.12
C PHE A 148 -29.07 13.07 -11.64
N ASP A 149 -28.26 14.13 -11.81
CA ASP A 149 -28.64 15.49 -11.42
C ASP A 149 -29.88 16.00 -12.18
N VAL A 150 -30.01 15.64 -13.46
CA VAL A 150 -31.19 15.98 -14.30
C VAL A 150 -32.43 15.19 -13.87
N ARG A 151 -32.25 13.94 -13.41
CA ARG A 151 -33.33 13.09 -12.88
C ARG A 151 -33.85 13.59 -11.54
N GLU A 152 -32.96 14.03 -10.65
CA GLU A 152 -33.32 14.63 -9.35
C GLU A 152 -34.06 15.97 -9.53
N LYS A 153 -33.71 16.74 -10.57
CA LYS A 153 -34.37 18.02 -10.94
C LYS A 153 -35.69 17.88 -11.71
N GLY A 154 -36.23 16.66 -11.89
CA GLY A 154 -37.62 16.44 -12.30
C GLY A 154 -37.92 16.58 -13.80
N MET A 155 -36.97 16.30 -14.70
CA MET A 155 -37.16 16.46 -16.15
C MET A 155 -37.23 15.17 -16.99
N MET A 156 -37.49 13.98 -16.40
CA MET A 156 -37.74 12.77 -17.20
C MET A 156 -38.53 11.69 -16.44
N ASP A 157 -39.37 10.95 -17.16
CA ASP A 157 -40.09 9.76 -16.65
C ASP A 157 -39.12 8.69 -16.11
N PRO A 158 -39.51 7.89 -15.09
CA PRO A 158 -38.66 6.85 -14.53
C PRO A 158 -38.28 5.83 -15.61
N LEU A 159 -37.00 5.44 -15.63
CA LEU A 159 -36.49 4.42 -16.55
C LEU A 159 -37.35 3.14 -16.47
N PRO A 160 -37.73 2.55 -17.61
CA PRO A 160 -38.44 1.28 -17.61
C PRO A 160 -37.56 0.22 -16.94
N LYS A 161 -38.16 -0.56 -16.03
CA LYS A 161 -37.49 -1.70 -15.40
C LYS A 161 -37.01 -2.65 -16.49
N SER A 162 -35.69 -2.80 -16.58
CA SER A 162 -34.96 -3.82 -17.34
C SER A 162 -35.43 -4.02 -18.79
N ALA A 163 -34.71 -3.39 -19.73
CA ALA A 163 -34.62 -3.86 -21.09
C ALA A 163 -33.16 -4.24 -21.36
N ALA A 164 -32.97 -5.39 -21.98
CA ALA A 164 -31.73 -6.12 -22.25
C ALA A 164 -30.46 -5.26 -22.36
N GLN A 165 -29.39 -5.74 -21.71
CA GLN A 165 -28.04 -5.21 -21.83
C GLN A 165 -27.69 -4.98 -23.32
N PRO A 166 -27.27 -3.78 -23.71
CA PRO A 166 -26.49 -3.64 -24.92
C PRO A 166 -25.20 -4.43 -24.68
N ASP A 167 -24.92 -5.36 -25.59
CA ASP A 167 -23.66 -6.10 -25.67
C ASP A 167 -22.51 -5.09 -25.51
N VAL A 168 -21.85 -5.10 -24.34
CA VAL A 168 -20.81 -4.13 -24.00
C VAL A 168 -19.61 -4.47 -24.88
N ARG A 169 -19.56 -3.86 -26.05
CA ARG A 169 -18.34 -3.81 -26.84
C ARG A 169 -17.30 -3.12 -25.98
N ALA A 170 -16.21 -3.84 -25.75
CA ALA A 170 -14.98 -3.38 -25.14
C ALA A 170 -14.50 -2.08 -25.79
N THR A 171 -14.88 -0.94 -25.22
CA THR A 171 -14.24 0.34 -25.48
C THR A 171 -14.41 1.22 -24.23
N ASP A 172 -13.25 1.63 -23.70
CA ASP A 172 -12.99 2.70 -22.72
C ASP A 172 -12.72 2.29 -21.26
N PHE A 173 -12.85 1.02 -20.89
CA PHE A 173 -12.25 0.51 -19.64
C PHE A 173 -11.06 -0.37 -19.97
N TYR A 174 -9.87 0.00 -19.46
CA TYR A 174 -8.75 -0.92 -19.35
C TYR A 174 -9.28 -2.20 -18.67
N ASP A 175 -9.04 -3.36 -19.29
CA ASP A 175 -9.53 -4.66 -18.83
C ASP A 175 -8.78 -5.10 -17.58
N LEU A 176 -9.10 -4.45 -16.46
CA LEU A 176 -8.41 -4.56 -15.18
C LEU A 176 -8.56 -5.97 -14.60
N ASN A 177 -9.52 -6.81 -15.04
CA ASN A 177 -9.56 -8.20 -14.61
C ASN A 177 -8.35 -9.00 -15.12
N ASN A 178 -7.84 -8.66 -16.31
CA ASN A 178 -6.61 -9.24 -16.85
C ASN A 178 -5.34 -8.65 -16.20
N GLU A 179 -5.37 -7.40 -15.75
CA GLU A 179 -4.24 -6.75 -15.07
C GLU A 179 -4.20 -7.04 -13.57
N LEU A 180 -5.34 -7.16 -12.89
CA LEU A 180 -5.49 -7.70 -11.54
C LEU A 180 -4.93 -9.12 -11.46
N GLY A 181 -5.15 -9.94 -12.49
CA GLY A 181 -4.55 -11.25 -12.62
C GLY A 181 -3.01 -11.18 -12.64
N LYS A 182 -2.45 -10.28 -13.47
CA LYS A 182 -1.00 -10.08 -13.58
C LYS A 182 -0.36 -9.43 -12.36
N GLU A 183 -0.95 -8.40 -11.76
CA GLU A 183 -0.45 -7.79 -10.53
C GLU A 183 -0.56 -8.74 -9.32
N ILE A 184 -1.58 -9.60 -9.25
CA ILE A 184 -1.69 -10.65 -8.21
C ILE A 184 -0.65 -11.76 -8.46
N GLU A 185 -0.38 -12.12 -9.71
CA GLU A 185 0.73 -13.00 -10.11
C GLU A 185 2.09 -12.39 -9.75
N ASP A 186 2.31 -11.11 -10.08
CA ASP A 186 3.52 -10.34 -9.77
C ASP A 186 3.69 -10.08 -8.26
N LEU A 187 2.62 -10.24 -7.47
CA LEU A 187 2.62 -10.20 -6.00
C LEU A 187 2.59 -11.61 -5.37
N ASN A 188 2.65 -12.70 -6.17
CA ASN A 188 2.63 -14.13 -5.77
C ASN A 188 1.61 -14.48 -4.69
N ILE A 189 0.40 -13.93 -4.79
CA ILE A 189 -0.73 -14.45 -4.02
C ILE A 189 -1.41 -15.53 -4.85
N ASP A 190 -0.73 -16.67 -5.02
CA ASP A 190 -1.33 -17.85 -5.64
C ASP A 190 -2.30 -18.52 -4.65
N SER A 191 -3.58 -18.57 -5.05
CA SER A 191 -4.69 -19.21 -4.35
C SER A 191 -4.70 -20.74 -4.47
N SER A 192 -3.66 -21.35 -5.05
CA SER A 192 -3.72 -22.75 -5.48
C SER A 192 -2.37 -23.47 -5.51
N SER A 193 -1.59 -23.45 -4.42
CA SER A 193 -0.53 -24.46 -4.27
C SER A 193 -0.18 -24.74 -2.80
N GLU A 194 -0.39 -25.99 -2.39
CA GLU A 194 0.27 -26.57 -1.23
C GLU A 194 1.77 -26.67 -1.56
N ASN A 195 2.59 -25.85 -0.90
CA ASN A 195 4.03 -25.70 -1.09
C ASN A 195 4.45 -24.91 -2.34
N LEU A 196 4.59 -23.59 -2.20
CA LEU A 196 5.68 -22.84 -2.83
C LEU A 196 6.01 -21.64 -1.94
N VAL A 197 7.32 -21.45 -1.79
CA VAL A 197 7.94 -20.35 -1.07
C VAL A 197 7.56 -19.07 -1.80
N ASP A 198 7.12 -18.08 -1.03
CA ASP A 198 6.82 -16.72 -1.48
C ASP A 198 7.98 -16.15 -2.33
N GLU A 199 7.85 -16.20 -3.66
CA GLU A 199 8.88 -15.79 -4.61
C GLU A 199 8.77 -14.31 -5.01
N THR A 200 7.82 -13.53 -4.48
CA THR A 200 7.73 -12.08 -4.78
C THR A 200 8.33 -11.23 -3.66
N GLY A 201 9.65 -11.22 -3.66
CA GLY A 201 10.48 -10.07 -3.27
C GLY A 201 10.53 -9.74 -1.78
N VAL A 202 9.42 -9.45 -1.12
CA VAL A 202 9.44 -8.89 0.24
C VAL A 202 9.79 -9.98 1.26
N GLU A 203 9.02 -11.06 1.29
CA GLU A 203 9.22 -12.13 2.27
C GLU A 203 10.49 -12.94 1.98
N SER A 204 10.91 -13.04 0.72
CA SER A 204 12.20 -13.63 0.34
C SER A 204 13.39 -12.74 0.74
N ILE A 205 13.29 -11.41 0.60
CA ILE A 205 14.31 -10.46 1.11
C ILE A 205 14.38 -10.58 2.64
N PHE A 206 13.25 -10.55 3.34
CA PHE A 206 13.23 -10.70 4.80
C PHE A 206 13.77 -12.07 5.23
N LYS A 207 13.38 -13.16 4.56
CA LYS A 207 13.86 -14.51 4.86
C LYS A 207 15.35 -14.69 4.55
N ALA A 208 15.86 -14.07 3.48
CA ALA A 208 17.28 -14.08 3.16
C ALA A 208 18.08 -13.32 4.23
N ILE A 209 17.58 -12.17 4.69
CA ILE A 209 18.20 -11.40 5.76
C ILE A 209 18.10 -12.14 7.10
N GLU A 210 16.95 -12.75 7.42
CA GLU A 210 16.79 -13.59 8.62
C GLU A 210 17.69 -14.83 8.60
N ALA A 211 17.92 -15.44 7.43
CA ALA A 211 18.86 -16.55 7.27
C ALA A 211 20.30 -16.11 7.55
N SER A 212 20.69 -14.88 7.19
CA SER A 212 21.99 -14.31 7.57
C SER A 212 22.09 -13.97 9.06
N ALA A 213 20.98 -13.79 9.76
CA ALA A 213 20.92 -13.46 11.19
C ALA A 213 21.16 -14.67 12.11
N VAL A 214 21.13 -15.88 11.57
CA VAL A 214 21.26 -17.13 12.36
C VAL A 214 22.64 -17.23 13.02
N ASP A 215 23.65 -16.61 12.43
CA ASP A 215 25.03 -16.63 12.92
C ASP A 215 25.39 -15.41 13.80
N GLU A 216 24.74 -14.25 13.59
CA GLU A 216 25.12 -12.96 14.23
C GLU A 216 24.15 -12.49 15.32
N GLY A 217 22.88 -12.97 15.31
CA GLY A 217 21.85 -12.62 16.27
C GLY A 217 20.96 -11.45 15.83
N LYS A 218 19.67 -11.49 16.20
CA LYS A 218 18.64 -10.52 15.74
C LYS A 218 18.78 -9.09 16.29
N ASP A 219 19.66 -8.89 17.27
CA ASP A 219 19.97 -7.59 17.85
C ASP A 219 21.28 -6.99 17.30
N ASP A 220 21.93 -7.67 16.34
CA ASP A 220 23.14 -7.18 15.70
C ASP A 220 22.86 -5.87 14.91
N PRO A 221 23.71 -4.82 15.05
CA PRO A 221 23.49 -3.54 14.38
C PRO A 221 23.48 -3.60 12.86
N LEU A 222 24.27 -4.50 12.24
CA LEU A 222 24.27 -4.69 10.80
C LEU A 222 22.99 -5.41 10.35
N PHE A 223 22.53 -6.41 11.09
CA PHE A 223 21.24 -7.06 10.83
C PHE A 223 20.08 -6.07 10.92
N LEU A 224 20.00 -5.29 12.00
CA LEU A 224 18.97 -4.27 12.19
C LEU A 224 19.02 -3.18 11.11
N TYR A 225 20.21 -2.80 10.66
CA TYR A 225 20.39 -1.85 9.57
C TYR A 225 19.85 -2.40 8.24
N ASN A 226 20.19 -3.65 7.92
CA ASN A 226 19.70 -4.32 6.71
C ASN A 226 18.18 -4.52 6.76
N MET A 227 17.61 -4.76 7.95
CA MET A 227 16.17 -4.76 8.14
C MET A 227 15.55 -3.39 7.89
N GLY A 228 16.14 -2.33 8.41
CA GLY A 228 15.68 -0.97 8.13
C GLY A 228 15.67 -0.64 6.63
N LEU A 229 16.71 -1.07 5.89
CA LEU A 229 16.75 -0.92 4.44
C LEU A 229 15.64 -1.71 3.74
N ALA A 230 15.48 -3.00 4.07
CA ALA A 230 14.43 -3.82 3.49
C ALA A 230 13.02 -3.26 3.78
N TYR A 231 12.78 -2.80 5.01
CA TYR A 231 11.54 -2.12 5.38
C TYR A 231 11.33 -0.85 4.54
N ARG A 232 12.35 -0.01 4.37
CA ARG A 232 12.23 1.21 3.56
C ARG A 232 11.92 0.92 2.09
N GLU A 233 12.69 0.03 1.46
CA GLU A 233 12.51 -0.34 0.04
C GLU A 233 11.11 -0.93 -0.23
N THR A 234 10.47 -1.49 0.80
CA THR A 234 9.12 -2.08 0.71
C THR A 234 8.02 -1.13 1.16
N GLY A 235 8.36 0.13 1.47
CA GLY A 235 7.42 1.19 1.86
C GLY A 235 7.02 1.17 3.34
N LEU A 236 7.65 0.32 4.15
CA LEU A 236 7.39 0.12 5.57
C LEU A 236 8.18 1.12 6.39
N LEU A 237 7.83 2.39 6.19
CA LEU A 237 8.63 3.50 6.69
C LEU A 237 8.65 3.55 8.23
N ASP A 238 7.57 3.12 8.89
CA ASP A 238 7.49 2.97 10.36
C ASP A 238 8.50 1.96 10.92
N GLU A 239 8.48 0.74 10.39
CA GLU A 239 9.37 -0.34 10.78
C GLU A 239 10.84 -0.04 10.41
N ALA A 240 11.05 0.65 9.28
CA ALA A 240 12.35 1.15 8.88
C ALA A 240 12.89 2.15 9.90
N ILE A 241 12.08 3.13 10.32
CA ILE A 241 12.41 4.10 11.37
C ILE A 241 12.76 3.39 12.68
N GLU A 242 11.94 2.43 13.12
CA GLU A 242 12.21 1.67 14.36
C GLU A 242 13.54 0.91 14.27
N SER A 243 13.80 0.25 13.13
CA SER A 243 15.02 -0.51 12.90
C SER A 243 16.26 0.40 12.93
N PHE A 244 16.24 1.53 12.23
CA PHE A 244 17.36 2.48 12.27
C PHE A 244 17.56 3.12 13.65
N ASN A 245 16.49 3.37 14.41
CA ASN A 245 16.61 3.83 15.80
C ASN A 245 17.29 2.78 16.70
N LYS A 246 17.03 1.49 16.50
CA LYS A 246 17.74 0.41 17.22
C LYS A 246 19.23 0.35 16.85
N VAL A 247 19.58 0.59 15.58
CA VAL A 247 20.98 0.73 15.15
C VAL A 247 21.64 1.93 15.83
N ILE A 248 20.94 3.06 15.93
CA ILE A 248 21.47 4.23 16.65
C ILE A 248 21.69 3.92 18.13
N ALA A 249 20.76 3.20 18.75
CA ALA A 249 20.85 2.83 20.16
C ALA A 249 22.02 1.89 20.47
N SER A 250 22.50 1.09 19.51
CA SER A 250 23.67 0.24 19.71
C SER A 250 25.00 1.01 19.64
N GLY A 251 25.00 2.23 19.11
CA GLY A 251 26.21 3.06 18.97
C GLY A 251 27.08 2.72 17.75
N GLU A 252 26.68 1.72 16.95
CA GLU A 252 27.40 1.31 15.74
C GLU A 252 26.71 1.85 14.49
N LYS A 253 27.47 2.02 13.39
CA LYS A 253 26.94 2.49 12.10
C LYS A 253 26.12 3.80 12.18
N LEU A 254 26.41 4.65 13.17
CA LEU A 254 25.64 5.86 13.45
C LEU A 254 25.48 6.75 12.23
N PHE A 255 26.55 6.96 11.46
CA PHE A 255 26.51 7.78 10.27
C PHE A 255 25.51 7.25 9.22
N ASP A 256 25.59 5.95 8.90
CA ASP A 256 24.70 5.31 7.94
C ASP A 256 23.25 5.33 8.47
N ALA A 257 23.05 5.00 9.74
CA ALA A 257 21.73 4.94 10.37
C ALA A 257 21.03 6.30 10.40
N TYR A 258 21.70 7.38 10.81
CA TYR A 258 21.14 8.73 10.77
C TYR A 258 20.81 9.20 9.35
N THR A 259 21.66 8.86 8.38
CA THR A 259 21.42 9.19 6.97
C THR A 259 20.17 8.48 6.45
N MET A 260 20.07 7.17 6.66
CA MET A 260 18.91 6.39 6.21
C MET A 260 17.63 6.77 6.96
N LEU A 261 17.72 7.06 8.26
CA LEU A 261 16.59 7.54 9.06
C LEU A 261 16.07 8.88 8.53
N GLY A 262 16.97 9.81 8.19
CA GLY A 262 16.63 11.09 7.57
C GLY A 262 15.91 10.96 6.22
N ILE A 263 16.40 10.07 5.36
CA ILE A 263 15.76 9.74 4.08
C ILE A 263 14.37 9.14 4.30
N THR A 264 14.26 8.18 5.23
CA THR A 264 13.02 7.48 5.55
C THR A 264 11.95 8.45 6.11
N TYR A 265 12.34 9.35 7.01
CA TYR A 265 11.45 10.41 7.49
C TYR A 265 11.00 11.34 6.36
N ARG A 266 11.90 11.69 5.42
CA ARG A 266 11.55 12.52 4.24
C ARG A 266 10.54 11.81 3.34
N GLU A 267 10.74 10.53 3.04
CA GLU A 267 9.81 9.70 2.25
C GLU A 267 8.44 9.59 2.91
N ARG A 268 8.42 9.58 4.25
CA ARG A 268 7.19 9.59 5.04
C ARG A 268 6.50 10.95 5.11
N GLY A 269 7.16 12.03 4.66
CA GLY A 269 6.67 13.42 4.78
C GLY A 269 6.94 14.08 6.13
N MET A 270 7.70 13.44 7.02
CA MET A 270 8.13 13.95 8.33
C MET A 270 9.40 14.80 8.17
N PHE A 271 9.28 15.95 7.51
CA PHE A 271 10.44 16.73 7.09
C PHE A 271 11.26 17.32 8.25
N LYS A 272 10.63 17.67 9.38
CA LYS A 272 11.35 18.23 10.53
C LYS A 272 12.26 17.19 11.18
N GLU A 273 11.73 15.99 11.37
CA GLU A 273 12.41 14.82 11.94
C GLU A 273 13.53 14.34 11.01
N SER A 274 13.31 14.41 9.69
CA SER A 274 14.34 14.19 8.69
C SER A 274 15.52 15.15 8.88
N LEU A 275 15.26 16.47 8.95
CA LEU A 275 16.31 17.47 9.16
C LEU A 275 17.04 17.32 10.50
N ILE A 276 16.36 16.92 11.56
CA ILE A 276 16.98 16.66 12.87
C ILE A 276 17.96 15.48 12.75
N SER A 277 17.48 14.34 12.26
CA SER A 277 18.27 13.11 12.13
C SER A 277 19.52 13.32 11.24
N LEU A 278 19.34 14.01 10.11
CA LEU A 278 20.45 14.31 9.20
C LEU A 278 21.48 15.25 9.85
N LYS A 279 21.05 16.26 10.62
CA LYS A 279 21.97 17.15 11.33
C LYS A 279 22.76 16.41 12.42
N GLU A 280 22.12 15.49 13.13
CA GLU A 280 22.81 14.65 14.12
C GLU A 280 23.90 13.80 13.45
N GLY A 281 23.60 13.17 12.31
CA GLY A 281 24.60 12.44 11.52
C GLY A 281 25.74 13.32 11.00
N ALA A 282 25.45 14.56 10.57
CA ALA A 282 26.48 15.51 10.13
C ALA A 282 27.41 16.00 11.26
N CYS A 283 26.92 15.97 12.51
CA CYS A 283 27.68 16.38 13.69
C CYS A 283 28.56 15.28 14.28
N LEU A 284 28.51 14.03 13.77
CA LEU A 284 29.39 12.96 14.22
C LEU A 284 30.87 13.29 13.97
N GLU A 285 31.71 13.02 14.96
CA GLU A 285 33.13 13.35 14.94
C GLU A 285 33.90 12.44 13.96
N GLU A 286 33.47 11.18 13.87
CA GLU A 286 34.08 10.14 13.02
C GLU A 286 33.77 10.33 11.54
N ALA A 287 32.80 11.19 11.20
CA ALA A 287 32.39 11.41 9.83
C ALA A 287 33.40 12.29 9.08
N SER A 288 34.00 11.72 8.03
CA SER A 288 34.88 12.45 7.12
C SER A 288 34.13 13.56 6.37
N ASN A 289 34.83 14.59 5.89
CA ASN A 289 34.20 15.65 5.09
C ASN A 289 33.46 15.09 3.87
N ASN A 290 34.02 14.07 3.20
CA ASN A 290 33.36 13.41 2.07
C ASN A 290 32.05 12.72 2.46
N MET A 291 31.99 12.11 3.65
CA MET A 291 30.75 11.52 4.17
C MET A 291 29.73 12.62 4.46
N LYS A 292 30.13 13.70 5.14
CA LYS A 292 29.26 14.83 5.50
C LYS A 292 28.61 15.48 4.27
N VAL A 293 29.28 15.50 3.13
CA VAL A 293 28.71 16.02 1.86
C VAL A 293 27.50 15.22 1.40
N GLY A 294 27.49 13.90 1.61
CA GLY A 294 26.33 13.05 1.34
C GLY A 294 25.12 13.44 2.19
N ILE A 295 25.32 13.71 3.48
CA ILE A 295 24.25 14.19 4.36
C ILE A 295 23.79 15.60 3.99
N LEU A 296 24.71 16.52 3.69
CA LEU A 296 24.36 17.87 3.24
C LEU A 296 23.47 17.83 1.99
N TYR A 297 23.77 16.91 1.07
CA TYR A 297 22.93 16.67 -0.10
C TYR A 297 21.52 16.21 0.29
N GLU A 298 21.37 15.25 1.21
CA GLU A 298 20.05 14.81 1.68
C GLU A 298 19.29 15.92 2.44
N ILE A 299 19.99 16.80 3.16
CA ILE A 299 19.39 17.98 3.80
C ILE A 299 18.85 18.94 2.73
N ALA A 300 19.61 19.20 1.67
CA ALA A 300 19.18 20.04 0.55
C ALA A 300 17.95 19.44 -0.16
N GLN A 301 17.95 18.12 -0.39
CA GLN A 301 16.79 17.41 -0.95
C GLN A 301 15.57 17.49 -0.03
N THR A 302 15.77 17.48 1.29
CA THR A 302 14.69 17.64 2.26
C THR A 302 14.08 19.04 2.20
N TYR A 303 14.90 20.10 2.15
CA TYR A 303 14.38 21.47 1.95
C TYR A 303 13.65 21.62 0.61
N LYS A 304 14.15 20.99 -0.46
CA LYS A 304 13.47 20.97 -1.75
C LYS A 304 12.10 20.28 -1.67
N ALA A 305 12.02 19.14 -0.99
CA ALA A 305 10.75 18.44 -0.77
C ALA A 305 9.75 19.25 0.08
N MET A 306 10.25 20.11 0.98
CA MET A 306 9.44 21.08 1.73
C MET A 306 9.00 22.31 0.91
N GLY A 307 9.54 22.49 -0.30
CA GLY A 307 9.34 23.69 -1.12
C GLY A 307 10.22 24.89 -0.72
N ASP A 308 11.14 24.73 0.24
CA ASP A 308 12.12 25.76 0.61
C ASP A 308 13.33 25.73 -0.33
N ASN A 309 13.09 26.19 -1.55
CA ASN A 309 14.09 26.21 -2.62
C ASN A 309 15.27 27.13 -2.29
N ALA A 310 15.08 28.16 -1.46
CA ALA A 310 16.14 29.10 -1.08
C ALA A 310 17.20 28.40 -0.19
N SER A 311 16.74 27.69 0.84
CA SER A 311 17.62 26.91 1.72
C SER A 311 18.31 25.77 0.97
N ALA A 312 17.56 25.04 0.12
CA ALA A 312 18.12 23.97 -0.71
C ALA A 312 19.23 24.50 -1.65
N LEU A 313 18.98 25.61 -2.34
CA LEU A 313 19.93 26.23 -3.26
C LEU A 313 21.20 26.72 -2.54
N SER A 314 21.07 27.27 -1.33
CA SER A 314 22.23 27.67 -0.53
C SER A 314 23.15 26.48 -0.25
N ILE A 315 22.58 25.36 0.21
CA ILE A 315 23.35 24.17 0.57
C ILE A 315 23.98 23.53 -0.67
N PHE A 316 23.25 23.42 -1.78
CA PHE A 316 23.81 22.90 -3.02
C PHE A 316 25.01 23.71 -3.52
N ARG A 317 24.96 25.05 -3.42
CA ARG A 317 26.10 25.92 -3.76
C ARG A 317 27.30 25.67 -2.85
N ASP A 318 27.07 25.44 -1.57
CA ASP A 318 28.16 25.13 -0.64
C ASP A 318 28.78 23.76 -0.94
N ILE A 319 27.98 22.76 -1.27
CA ILE A 319 28.47 21.47 -1.76
C ILE A 319 29.32 21.65 -3.02
N GLN A 320 28.84 22.41 -4.02
CA GLN A 320 29.55 22.59 -5.29
C GLN A 320 30.92 23.30 -5.12
N LYS A 321 31.05 24.21 -4.15
CA LYS A 321 32.33 24.90 -3.88
C LYS A 321 33.43 23.93 -3.47
N GLU A 322 33.09 22.96 -2.62
CA GLU A 322 34.04 22.00 -2.07
C GLU A 322 34.12 20.72 -2.93
N HIS A 323 33.02 20.33 -3.57
CA HIS A 323 32.87 19.09 -4.34
C HIS A 323 32.14 19.36 -5.66
N LYS A 324 32.88 19.84 -6.66
CA LYS A 324 32.34 20.29 -7.96
C LYS A 324 31.55 19.23 -8.72
N ASP A 325 31.97 17.97 -8.65
CA ASP A 325 31.39 16.85 -9.41
C ASP A 325 30.50 15.93 -8.54
N PHE A 326 29.98 16.43 -7.41
CA PHE A 326 29.16 15.62 -6.51
C PHE A 326 27.74 15.41 -7.06
N LYS A 327 27.43 14.17 -7.46
CA LYS A 327 26.10 13.76 -7.96
C LYS A 327 25.58 14.71 -9.05
N ASP A 328 24.34 15.16 -8.92
CA ASP A 328 23.60 16.05 -9.81
C ASP A 328 23.50 17.49 -9.26
N VAL A 329 24.38 17.87 -8.33
CA VAL A 329 24.32 19.18 -7.62
C VAL A 329 24.32 20.37 -8.58
N GLU A 330 25.13 20.34 -9.65
CA GLU A 330 25.14 21.42 -10.65
C GLU A 330 23.78 21.57 -11.35
N VAL A 331 23.16 20.44 -11.70
CA VAL A 331 21.84 20.41 -12.35
C VAL A 331 20.77 20.94 -11.40
N GLU A 332 20.81 20.55 -10.14
CA GLU A 332 19.88 21.02 -9.10
C GLU A 332 20.03 22.53 -8.84
N ILE A 333 21.25 23.08 -8.84
CA ILE A 333 21.49 24.53 -8.74
C ILE A 333 20.83 25.27 -9.90
N VAL A 334 21.04 24.80 -11.14
CA VAL A 334 20.46 25.44 -12.34
C VAL A 334 18.93 25.39 -12.28
N ARG A 335 18.35 24.24 -11.92
CA ARG A 335 16.90 24.07 -11.79
C ARG A 335 16.30 25.03 -10.76
N LEU A 336 16.91 25.14 -9.58
CA LEU A 336 16.41 25.98 -8.50
C LEU A 336 16.67 27.48 -8.71
N ALA A 337 17.76 27.84 -9.40
CA ALA A 337 18.07 29.24 -9.69
C ALA A 337 17.30 29.80 -10.90
N GLY A 338 16.86 28.95 -11.83
CA GLY A 338 16.14 29.35 -13.05
C GLY A 338 14.61 29.38 -12.93
N GLY A 339 14.03 28.90 -11.82
CA GLY A 339 12.58 28.80 -11.61
C GLY A 339 11.97 29.95 -10.81
N GLY A 340 12.27 31.20 -11.20
CA GLY A 340 11.74 32.43 -10.58
C GLY A 340 10.61 33.08 -11.36
#